data_AF-A0A9E6CQL9-F1
#
_entry.id   AF-A0A9E6CQL9-F1
#
_cell.length_a   1.000
_cell.length_b   1.000
_cell.length_c   1.000
_cell.angle_alpha   90.00
_cell.angle_beta   90.00
_cell.angle_gamma   90.00
#
_symmetry.space_group_name_H-M   'P 1'
#
loop_
_entity.id
_entity.type
_entity.pdbx_description
1 polymer ?
#
loop_
_entity_poly.entity_id
_entity_poly.type
_entity_poly.pdbx_seq_one_letter_code
_entity_poly.pdbx_strand_id
1 'polypeptide(L)'
;GASVCTNTGTTTELNVSDYFRFMGMELKLVAFEKADEVVGAYDAGRCDVYTTDRSGLAAQRGKLGSPDDHMVLPEVISKEPLGPVVRHGDDQWFDIVKWTLYAQLEAEEVGINSGNVDNMKATSTNPTVKRLLNVEGDLGKNLGLGGDWAYNIVKQVGNYGESYERHVGPNTPLKLARGVNNLWSNGGLMYPMPAR
;
A
#
# COMPACT_ATOMS: atom_id res chain seq x y z
N GLY A 1 16.35 -20.09 -21.45
CA GLY A 1 15.95 -19.59 -20.11
C GLY A 1 14.52 -19.97 -19.80
N ALA A 2 14.10 -19.71 -18.56
CA ALA A 2 12.72 -19.87 -18.08
C ALA A 2 11.76 -18.90 -18.79
N SER A 3 10.51 -19.30 -19.02
CA SER A 3 9.45 -18.41 -19.49
C SER A 3 8.86 -17.60 -18.33
N VAL A 4 8.83 -16.27 -18.48
CA VAL A 4 8.41 -15.35 -17.44
C VAL A 4 7.16 -14.59 -17.87
N CYS A 5 6.06 -14.84 -17.17
CA CYS A 5 4.76 -14.21 -17.34
C CYS A 5 4.71 -12.85 -16.62
N THR A 6 4.20 -11.81 -17.30
CA THR A 6 3.91 -10.51 -16.67
C THR A 6 2.85 -9.72 -17.45
N ASN A 7 2.52 -8.52 -16.97
CA ASN A 7 1.63 -7.59 -17.67
C ASN A 7 2.43 -6.59 -18.54
N THR A 8 1.95 -6.33 -19.75
CA THR A 8 2.54 -5.32 -20.64
C THR A 8 2.30 -3.90 -20.11
N GLY A 9 3.22 -2.98 -20.40
CA GLY A 9 3.08 -1.56 -20.07
C GLY A 9 3.27 -1.26 -18.57
N THR A 10 3.95 -2.15 -17.86
CA THR A 10 4.22 -2.03 -16.42
C THR A 10 5.69 -1.76 -16.13
N THR A 11 5.99 -1.22 -14.95
CA THR A 11 7.38 -1.16 -14.45
C THR A 11 7.97 -2.56 -14.32
N THR A 12 7.15 -3.55 -13.96
CA THR A 12 7.53 -4.95 -13.84
C THR A 12 8.15 -5.50 -15.14
N GLU A 13 7.55 -5.23 -16.30
CA GLU A 13 8.05 -5.66 -17.61
C GLU A 13 9.48 -5.17 -17.89
N LEU A 14 9.73 -3.90 -17.57
CA LEU A 14 11.05 -3.28 -17.73
C LEU A 14 12.06 -3.83 -16.72
N ASN A 15 11.64 -3.95 -15.45
CA ASN A 15 12.50 -4.36 -14.35
C ASN A 15 12.97 -5.81 -14.48
N VAL A 16 12.11 -6.74 -14.93
CA VAL A 16 12.54 -8.13 -15.17
C VAL A 16 13.51 -8.22 -16.35
N SER A 17 13.29 -7.42 -17.39
CA SER A 17 14.19 -7.35 -18.55
C SER A 17 15.57 -6.84 -18.16
N ASP A 18 15.63 -5.77 -17.38
CA ASP A 18 16.88 -5.22 -16.86
C ASP A 18 17.60 -6.18 -15.91
N TYR A 19 16.86 -6.85 -15.02
CA TYR A 19 17.43 -7.84 -14.10
C TYR A 19 18.07 -9.02 -14.83
N PHE A 20 17.37 -9.63 -15.79
CA PHE A 20 17.90 -10.75 -16.56
C PHE A 20 19.13 -10.36 -17.38
N ARG A 21 19.09 -9.18 -18.02
CA ARG A 21 20.24 -8.65 -18.77
C ARG A 21 21.45 -8.41 -17.85
N PHE A 22 21.24 -7.77 -16.69
CA PHE A 22 22.30 -7.51 -15.72
C PHE A 22 22.95 -8.79 -15.20
N MET A 23 22.14 -9.83 -14.97
CA MET A 23 22.59 -11.14 -14.50
C MET A 23 23.14 -12.05 -15.60
N GLY A 24 23.15 -11.61 -16.87
CA GLY A 24 23.59 -12.42 -18.00
C GLY A 24 22.71 -13.65 -18.28
N MET A 25 21.43 -13.58 -17.90
CA MET A 25 20.45 -14.67 -18.08
C MET A 25 19.62 -14.47 -19.35
N GLU A 26 19.25 -15.57 -20.00
CA GLU A 26 18.31 -15.56 -21.14
C GLU A 26 16.87 -15.40 -20.64
N LEU A 27 16.20 -14.31 -21.05
CA LEU A 27 14.80 -14.03 -20.72
C LEU A 27 13.87 -14.47 -21.87
N LYS A 28 12.87 -15.29 -21.56
CA LYS A 28 11.73 -15.56 -22.45
C LYS A 28 10.49 -14.89 -21.86
N LEU A 29 10.28 -13.62 -22.19
CA LEU A 29 9.18 -12.83 -21.65
C LEU A 29 7.85 -13.18 -22.36
N VAL A 30 6.80 -13.39 -21.58
CA VAL A 30 5.42 -13.60 -22.06
C VAL A 30 4.54 -12.55 -21.39
N ALA A 31 4.22 -11.50 -22.14
CA ALA A 31 3.43 -10.37 -21.64
C ALA A 31 1.95 -10.48 -22.04
N PHE A 32 1.06 -10.15 -21.11
CA PHE A 32 -0.39 -10.09 -21.34
C PHE A 32 -0.96 -8.73 -20.98
N GLU A 33 -2.12 -8.37 -21.52
CA GLU A 33 -2.78 -7.11 -21.19
C GLU A 33 -3.49 -7.20 -19.84
N LYS A 34 -4.15 -8.33 -19.53
CA LYS A 34 -4.98 -8.47 -18.32
C LYS A 34 -4.31 -9.33 -17.27
N ALA A 35 -4.43 -8.93 -16.00
CA ALA A 35 -3.87 -9.69 -14.88
C ALA A 35 -4.40 -11.14 -14.82
N ASP A 36 -5.70 -11.35 -15.08
CA ASP A 36 -6.30 -12.69 -15.05
C ASP A 36 -5.80 -13.59 -16.20
N GLU A 37 -5.35 -13.02 -17.32
CA GLU A 37 -4.70 -13.79 -18.40
C GLU A 37 -3.31 -14.26 -17.98
N VAL A 38 -2.54 -13.42 -17.27
CA VAL A 38 -1.24 -13.81 -16.72
C VAL A 38 -1.40 -14.95 -15.72
N VAL A 39 -2.38 -14.83 -14.81
CA VAL A 39 -2.70 -15.86 -13.81
C VAL A 39 -3.06 -17.18 -14.50
N GLY A 40 -4.01 -17.15 -15.44
CA GLY A 40 -4.42 -18.36 -16.17
C GLY A 40 -3.29 -18.99 -16.99
N ALA A 41 -2.41 -18.19 -17.59
CA ALA A 41 -1.26 -18.71 -18.33
C ALA A 41 -0.22 -19.37 -17.41
N TYR A 42 0.07 -18.75 -16.27
CA TYR A 42 0.97 -19.32 -15.26
C TYR A 42 0.40 -20.61 -14.65
N ASP A 43 -0.86 -20.60 -14.23
CA ASP A 43 -1.54 -21.75 -13.61
C ASP A 43 -1.66 -22.95 -14.58
N ALA A 44 -1.80 -22.67 -15.88
CA ALA A 44 -1.79 -23.69 -16.93
C ALA A 44 -0.39 -24.19 -17.31
N GLY A 45 0.68 -23.71 -16.65
CA GLY A 45 2.06 -24.11 -16.93
C GLY A 45 2.64 -23.57 -18.23
N ARG A 46 2.05 -22.52 -18.83
CA ARG A 46 2.63 -21.86 -20.02
C ARG A 46 3.85 -21.01 -19.67
N CYS A 47 3.96 -20.58 -18.42
CA CYS A 47 5.10 -19.84 -17.88
C CYS A 47 5.70 -20.59 -16.71
N ASP A 48 7.03 -20.63 -16.65
CA ASP A 48 7.77 -21.18 -15.51
C ASP A 48 7.70 -20.24 -14.30
N VAL A 49 7.64 -18.92 -14.53
CA VAL A 49 7.69 -17.87 -13.50
C VAL A 49 6.63 -16.80 -13.75
N TYR A 50 6.00 -16.31 -12.69
CA TYR A 50 5.19 -15.08 -12.69
C TYR A 50 5.99 -13.96 -12.02
N THR A 51 6.08 -12.77 -12.63
CA THR A 51 6.63 -11.57 -11.97
C THR A 51 5.63 -10.41 -11.90
N THR A 52 5.54 -9.78 -10.71
CA THR A 52 4.84 -8.53 -10.38
C THR A 52 5.29 -8.08 -8.97
N ASP A 53 4.68 -7.03 -8.42
CA ASP A 53 4.91 -6.57 -7.06
C ASP A 53 4.68 -7.69 -6.04
N ARG A 54 5.46 -7.72 -4.96
CA ARG A 54 5.37 -8.79 -3.95
C ARG A 54 3.98 -8.92 -3.32
N SER A 55 3.31 -7.80 -3.06
CA SER A 55 1.91 -7.77 -2.61
C SER A 55 0.95 -8.27 -3.69
N GLY A 56 1.21 -7.92 -4.95
CA GLY A 56 0.51 -8.44 -6.12
C GLY A 56 0.62 -9.95 -6.22
N LEU A 57 1.83 -10.51 -6.08
CA LEU A 57 2.05 -11.96 -6.09
C LEU A 57 1.26 -12.67 -4.97
N ALA A 58 1.21 -12.10 -3.77
CA ALA A 58 0.41 -12.66 -2.68
C ALA A 58 -1.09 -12.69 -3.03
N ALA A 59 -1.60 -11.64 -3.70
CA ALA A 59 -2.98 -11.57 -4.14
C ALA A 59 -3.29 -12.52 -5.29
N GLN A 60 -2.43 -12.56 -6.32
CA GLN A 60 -2.65 -13.43 -7.48
C GLN A 60 -2.48 -14.91 -7.12
N ARG A 61 -1.58 -15.26 -6.18
CA ARG A 61 -1.43 -16.64 -5.69
C ARG A 61 -2.74 -17.18 -5.12
N GLY A 62 -3.55 -16.35 -4.47
CA GLY A 62 -4.86 -16.74 -3.96
C GLY A 62 -5.90 -17.09 -5.03
N LYS A 63 -5.62 -16.82 -6.31
CA LYS A 63 -6.50 -17.14 -7.45
C LYS A 63 -6.10 -18.42 -8.20
N LEU A 64 -4.96 -19.03 -7.86
CA LEU A 64 -4.44 -20.22 -8.54
C LEU A 64 -5.21 -21.47 -8.11
N GLY A 65 -5.17 -22.52 -8.93
CA GLY A 65 -5.84 -23.80 -8.63
C GLY A 65 -5.33 -24.47 -7.34
N SER A 66 -4.01 -24.39 -7.09
CA SER A 66 -3.36 -24.94 -5.90
C SER A 66 -2.42 -23.91 -5.25
N PRO A 67 -2.92 -22.90 -4.53
CA PRO A 67 -2.11 -21.78 -4.02
C PRO A 67 -0.87 -22.16 -3.20
N ASP A 68 -0.95 -23.28 -2.47
CA ASP A 68 0.13 -23.77 -1.61
C ASP A 68 1.31 -24.41 -2.38
N ASP A 69 1.12 -24.74 -3.66
CA ASP A 69 2.18 -25.27 -4.54
C ASP A 69 3.11 -24.16 -5.06
N HIS A 70 2.79 -22.89 -4.78
CA HIS A 70 3.51 -21.73 -5.30
C HIS A 70 4.24 -20.96 -4.20
N MET A 71 5.51 -20.65 -4.47
CA MET A 71 6.35 -19.83 -3.60
C MET A 71 6.77 -18.52 -4.26
N VAL A 72 6.90 -17.48 -3.45
CA VAL A 72 7.53 -16.23 -3.84
C VAL A 72 9.02 -16.34 -3.54
N LEU A 73 9.86 -16.18 -4.55
CA LEU A 73 11.33 -16.22 -4.41
C LEU A 73 11.83 -15.05 -3.53
N PRO A 74 12.99 -15.21 -2.86
CA PRO A 74 13.49 -14.22 -1.91
C PRO A 74 14.01 -12.93 -2.57
N GLU A 75 14.40 -12.97 -3.84
CA GLU A 75 14.95 -11.82 -4.55
C GLU A 75 13.93 -10.69 -4.72
N VAL A 76 14.34 -9.47 -4.38
CA VAL A 76 13.61 -8.23 -4.68
C VAL A 76 14.41 -7.46 -5.71
N ILE A 77 13.90 -7.37 -6.93
CA ILE A 77 14.65 -6.85 -8.09
C ILE A 77 14.34 -5.39 -8.43
N SER A 78 13.35 -4.78 -7.76
CA SER A 78 12.95 -3.38 -7.99
C SER A 78 12.41 -2.70 -6.72
N LYS A 79 12.25 -1.37 -6.79
CA LYS A 79 11.60 -0.55 -5.75
C LYS A 79 10.28 -0.04 -6.31
N GLU A 80 9.16 -0.45 -5.72
CA GLU A 80 7.80 -0.16 -6.22
C GLU A 80 6.97 0.50 -5.10
N PRO A 81 7.21 1.79 -4.80
CA PRO A 81 6.50 2.48 -3.72
C PRO A 81 5.08 2.86 -4.17
N LEU A 82 4.11 1.99 -3.89
CA LEU A 82 2.71 2.24 -4.19
C LEU A 82 2.18 3.37 -3.30
N GLY A 83 1.65 4.41 -3.93
CA GLY A 83 1.06 5.55 -3.24
C GLY A 83 -0.06 6.19 -4.07
N PRO A 84 -0.85 7.10 -3.47
CA PRO A 84 -1.84 7.84 -4.19
C PRO A 84 -1.20 8.68 -5.31
N VAL A 85 -1.82 8.67 -6.49
CA VAL A 85 -1.40 9.46 -7.64
C VAL A 85 -2.54 10.35 -8.10
N VAL A 86 -2.22 11.58 -8.46
CA VAL A 86 -3.17 12.59 -8.93
C VAL A 86 -2.62 13.30 -10.16
N ARG A 87 -3.49 14.02 -10.88
CA ARG A 87 -3.04 14.86 -12.00
C ARG A 87 -2.25 16.06 -11.50
N HIS A 88 -1.26 16.50 -12.27
CA HIS A 88 -0.59 17.78 -12.03
C HIS A 88 -1.51 18.97 -12.28
N GLY A 89 -1.20 20.11 -11.66
CA GLY A 89 -1.92 21.37 -11.83
C GLY A 89 -3.15 21.55 -10.92
N ASP A 90 -3.38 20.62 -10.00
CA ASP A 90 -4.43 20.70 -8.98
C ASP A 90 -3.82 20.50 -7.59
N ASP A 91 -3.21 21.58 -7.08
CA ASP A 91 -2.44 21.55 -5.83
C ASP A 91 -3.34 21.30 -4.61
N GLN A 92 -4.57 21.82 -4.63
CA GLN A 92 -5.52 21.60 -3.55
C GLN A 92 -5.90 20.11 -3.48
N TRP A 93 -6.20 19.49 -4.61
CA TRP A 93 -6.52 18.06 -4.63
C TRP A 93 -5.32 17.20 -4.22
N PHE A 94 -4.13 17.56 -4.67
CA PHE A 94 -2.89 16.92 -4.23
C PHE A 94 -2.73 17.00 -2.71
N ASP A 95 -2.94 18.17 -2.11
CA ASP A 95 -2.86 18.38 -0.67
C ASP A 95 -3.90 17.54 0.08
N ILE A 96 -5.16 17.50 -0.37
CA ILE A 96 -6.21 16.68 0.24
C ILE A 96 -5.82 15.19 0.25
N VAL A 97 -5.38 14.65 -0.88
CA VAL A 97 -5.00 13.24 -1.01
C VAL A 97 -3.78 12.91 -0.14
N LYS A 98 -2.76 13.77 -0.16
CA LYS A 98 -1.53 13.62 0.63
C LYS A 98 -1.84 13.64 2.13
N TRP A 99 -2.60 14.62 2.60
CA TRP A 99 -2.94 14.77 4.01
C TRP A 99 -3.91 13.71 4.51
N THR A 100 -4.73 13.11 3.63
CA THR A 100 -5.54 11.94 3.97
C THR A 100 -4.66 10.77 4.44
N LEU A 101 -3.62 10.43 3.69
CA LEU A 101 -2.69 9.37 4.07
C LEU A 101 -1.93 9.71 5.36
N TYR A 102 -1.44 10.95 5.49
CA TYR A 102 -0.72 11.38 6.69
C TYR A 102 -1.60 11.37 7.94
N ALA A 103 -2.88 11.76 7.85
CA ALA A 103 -3.81 11.65 8.96
C ALA A 103 -4.02 10.21 9.42
N GLN A 104 -4.13 9.25 8.48
CA GLN A 104 -4.25 7.83 8.84
C GLN A 104 -2.99 7.30 9.54
N LEU A 105 -1.81 7.75 9.11
CA LEU A 105 -0.53 7.38 9.72
C LEU A 105 -0.33 8.03 11.10
N GLU A 106 -0.62 9.32 11.24
CA GLU A 106 -0.47 10.04 12.50
C GLU A 106 -1.49 9.53 13.52
N ALA A 107 -2.71 9.18 13.09
CA ALA A 107 -3.69 8.51 13.93
C ALA A 107 -3.16 7.17 14.46
N GLU A 108 -2.54 6.34 13.61
CA GLU A 108 -1.92 5.08 14.05
C GLU A 108 -0.79 5.35 15.05
N GLU A 109 0.08 6.31 14.75
CA GLU A 109 1.24 6.67 15.58
C GLU A 109 0.84 7.12 16.99
N VAL A 110 -0.24 7.90 17.11
CA VAL A 110 -0.73 8.39 18.41
C VAL A 110 -1.82 7.52 19.04
N GLY A 111 -2.05 6.32 18.49
CA GLY A 111 -2.95 5.31 19.04
C GLY A 111 -4.44 5.59 18.88
N ILE A 112 -4.83 6.43 17.92
CA ILE A 112 -6.24 6.67 17.57
C ILE A 112 -6.67 5.63 16.52
N ASN A 113 -7.82 5.00 16.73
CA ASN A 113 -8.44 4.05 15.82
C ASN A 113 -9.94 4.30 15.71
N SER A 114 -10.60 3.60 14.77
CA SER A 114 -12.04 3.75 14.53
C SER A 114 -12.91 3.49 15.77
N GLY A 115 -12.44 2.63 16.68
CA GLY A 115 -13.12 2.25 17.92
C GLY A 115 -12.97 3.25 19.07
N ASN A 116 -11.93 4.09 19.07
CA ASN A 116 -11.63 5.00 20.19
C ASN A 116 -11.66 6.50 19.81
N VAL A 117 -11.81 6.84 18.53
CA VAL A 117 -11.68 8.21 18.02
C VAL A 117 -12.62 9.22 18.72
N ASP A 118 -13.85 8.83 19.04
CA ASP A 118 -14.80 9.69 19.76
C ASP A 118 -14.30 10.03 21.16
N ASN A 119 -13.83 9.00 21.89
CA ASN A 119 -13.28 9.16 23.22
C ASN A 119 -11.98 9.97 23.19
N MET A 120 -11.12 9.72 22.21
CA MET A 120 -9.87 10.47 22.03
C MET A 120 -10.15 11.95 21.74
N LYS A 121 -11.16 12.27 20.93
CA LYS A 121 -11.59 13.66 20.67
C LYS A 121 -12.12 14.33 21.95
N ALA A 122 -12.88 13.62 22.76
CA ALA A 122 -13.49 14.18 23.96
C ALA A 122 -12.52 14.34 25.14
N THR A 123 -11.53 13.46 25.29
CA THR A 123 -10.78 13.31 26.56
C THR A 123 -9.27 13.51 26.45
N SER A 124 -8.69 13.45 25.25
CA SER A 124 -7.24 13.47 25.12
C SER A 124 -6.64 14.82 25.48
N THR A 125 -5.57 14.79 26.27
CA THR A 125 -4.73 15.95 26.59
C THR A 125 -3.52 16.08 25.67
N ASN A 126 -3.29 15.10 24.78
CA ASN A 126 -2.17 15.13 23.85
C ASN A 126 -2.40 16.21 22.77
N PRO A 127 -1.52 17.22 22.65
CA PRO A 127 -1.69 18.32 21.69
C PRO A 127 -1.75 17.86 20.23
N THR A 128 -1.10 16.75 19.87
CA THR A 128 -1.17 16.18 18.52
C THR A 128 -2.57 15.61 18.25
N VAL A 129 -3.13 14.85 19.20
CA VAL A 129 -4.49 14.32 19.09
C VAL A 129 -5.50 15.45 18.97
N LYS A 130 -5.35 16.49 19.80
CA LYS A 130 -6.26 17.64 19.78
C LYS A 130 -6.25 18.39 18.44
N ARG A 131 -5.08 18.60 17.83
CA ARG A 131 -4.96 19.22 16.51
C ARG A 131 -5.54 18.33 15.41
N LEU A 132 -5.17 17.06 15.40
CA LEU A 132 -5.62 16.10 14.40
C LEU A 132 -7.15 15.90 14.42
N LEU A 133 -7.76 15.85 15.62
CA LEU A 133 -9.21 15.66 15.78
C LEU A 133 -10.01 16.97 15.89
N ASN A 134 -9.39 18.10 15.53
CA ASN A 134 -10.02 19.42 15.47
C ASN A 134 -10.64 19.89 16.81
N VAL A 135 -9.97 19.58 17.92
CA VAL A 135 -10.24 20.13 19.26
C VAL A 135 -9.53 21.46 19.44
N GLU A 136 -8.36 21.63 18.82
CA GLU A 136 -7.56 22.85 18.82
C GLU A 136 -7.07 23.17 17.40
N GLY A 137 -7.12 24.44 17.00
CA GLY A 137 -6.79 24.88 15.64
C GLY A 137 -7.92 24.66 14.64
N ASP A 138 -7.59 24.69 13.34
CA ASP A 138 -8.51 24.37 12.24
C ASP A 138 -7.70 24.03 10.98
N LEU A 139 -7.15 22.81 10.94
CA LEU A 139 -6.33 22.35 9.81
C LEU A 139 -7.16 22.12 8.53
N GLY A 140 -8.47 21.92 8.67
CA GLY A 140 -9.37 21.69 7.53
C GLY A 140 -9.46 22.88 6.60
N LYS A 141 -9.47 24.11 7.14
CA LYS A 141 -9.51 25.34 6.34
C LYS A 141 -8.38 25.45 5.31
N ASN A 142 -7.16 25.03 5.67
CA ASN A 142 -6.01 25.06 4.77
C ASN A 142 -6.18 24.08 3.59
N LEU A 143 -7.00 23.05 3.76
CA LEU A 143 -7.34 22.07 2.71
C LEU A 143 -8.64 22.42 1.98
N GLY A 144 -9.37 23.46 2.41
CA GLY A 144 -10.72 23.75 1.93
C GLY A 144 -11.76 22.71 2.36
N LEU A 145 -11.52 22.01 3.47
CA LEU A 145 -12.39 20.98 4.06
C LEU A 145 -12.98 21.47 5.39
N GLY A 146 -13.99 20.74 5.89
CA GLY A 146 -14.46 20.91 7.27
C GLY A 146 -13.37 20.51 8.27
N GLY A 147 -13.32 21.18 9.43
CA GLY A 147 -12.30 20.91 10.45
C GLY A 147 -12.23 19.44 10.89
N ASP A 148 -13.36 18.73 10.88
CA ASP A 148 -13.45 17.32 11.27
C ASP A 148 -12.98 16.31 10.20
N TRP A 149 -12.28 16.74 9.13
CA TRP A 149 -11.87 15.87 8.02
C TRP A 149 -11.07 14.63 8.47
N ALA A 150 -10.05 14.80 9.32
CA ALA A 150 -9.21 13.70 9.79
C ALA A 150 -9.97 12.77 10.76
N TYR A 151 -10.79 13.35 11.65
CA TYR A 151 -11.73 12.59 12.47
C TYR A 151 -12.64 11.70 11.61
N ASN A 152 -13.20 12.25 10.53
CA ASN A 152 -14.11 11.52 9.64
C ASN A 152 -13.40 10.36 8.91
N ILE A 153 -12.14 10.54 8.50
CA ILE A 153 -11.33 9.46 7.92
C ILE A 153 -11.19 8.33 8.93
N VAL A 154 -10.67 8.61 10.12
CA VAL A 154 -10.42 7.57 11.12
C VAL A 154 -11.72 6.89 11.55
N LYS A 155 -12.82 7.66 11.70
CA LYS A 155 -14.12 7.12 12.08
C LYS A 155 -14.69 6.14 11.04
N GLN A 156 -14.50 6.41 9.76
CA GLN A 156 -15.13 5.65 8.68
C GLN A 156 -14.27 4.49 8.17
N VAL A 157 -12.96 4.72 8.02
CA VAL A 157 -12.05 3.74 7.40
C VAL A 157 -10.98 3.20 8.35
N GLY A 158 -10.83 3.82 9.51
CA GLY A 158 -9.76 3.52 10.47
C GLY A 158 -8.44 4.21 10.15
N ASN A 159 -7.49 4.05 11.07
CA ASN A 159 -6.10 4.45 10.85
C ASN A 159 -5.40 3.55 9.82
N TYR A 160 -4.14 3.85 9.49
CA TYR A 160 -3.39 3.10 8.48
C TYR A 160 -3.23 1.62 8.85
N GLY A 161 -2.86 1.34 10.10
CA GLY A 161 -2.75 -0.02 10.64
C GLY A 161 -4.05 -0.82 10.54
N GLU A 162 -5.20 -0.23 10.89
CA GLU A 162 -6.52 -0.89 10.75
C GLU A 162 -6.83 -1.24 9.29
N SER A 163 -6.55 -0.31 8.37
CA SER A 163 -6.73 -0.56 6.94
C SER A 163 -5.79 -1.68 6.46
N TYR A 164 -4.52 -1.67 6.89
CA TYR A 164 -3.56 -2.71 6.53
C TYR A 164 -4.01 -4.09 7.03
N GLU A 165 -4.31 -4.20 8.33
CA GLU A 165 -4.69 -5.46 8.97
C GLU A 165 -5.99 -6.04 8.39
N ARG A 166 -6.94 -5.19 8.03
CA ARG A 166 -8.23 -5.63 7.47
C ARG A 166 -8.12 -6.20 6.05
N HIS A 167 -7.21 -5.69 5.23
CA HIS A 167 -7.20 -6.01 3.79
C HIS A 167 -6.01 -6.85 3.34
N VAL A 168 -4.83 -6.66 3.94
CA VAL A 168 -3.59 -7.30 3.48
C VAL A 168 -2.75 -7.93 4.58
N GLY A 169 -3.06 -7.65 5.84
CA GLY A 169 -2.25 -8.04 6.99
C GLY A 169 -2.13 -9.56 7.22
N PRO A 170 -1.39 -9.96 8.28
CA PRO A 170 -1.12 -11.36 8.60
C PRO A 170 -2.37 -12.22 8.81
N ASN A 171 -3.47 -11.60 9.25
CA ASN A 171 -4.75 -12.27 9.52
C ASN A 171 -5.68 -12.33 8.30
N THR A 172 -5.20 -11.96 7.12
CA THR A 172 -5.93 -12.07 5.85
C THR A 172 -5.42 -13.25 5.04
N PRO A 173 -6.12 -13.68 3.98
CA PRO A 173 -5.59 -14.68 3.05
C PRO A 173 -4.23 -14.31 2.44
N LEU A 174 -3.88 -13.02 2.38
CA LEU A 174 -2.61 -12.53 1.84
C LEU A 174 -1.43 -12.71 2.79
N LYS A 175 -1.70 -12.74 4.11
CA LYS A 175 -0.72 -12.98 5.18
C LYS A 175 0.52 -12.07 5.10
N LEU A 176 0.36 -10.80 4.69
CA LEU A 176 1.51 -9.90 4.55
C LEU A 176 1.87 -9.29 5.91
N ALA A 177 3.11 -9.49 6.35
CA ALA A 177 3.67 -8.72 7.45
C ALA A 177 3.80 -7.23 7.06
N ARG A 178 3.84 -6.33 8.04
CA ARG A 178 3.99 -4.89 7.81
C ARG A 178 5.30 -4.55 7.09
N GLY A 179 6.43 -5.09 7.54
CA GLY A 179 7.74 -4.83 6.92
C GLY A 179 8.02 -3.34 6.77
N VAL A 180 8.38 -2.90 5.55
CA VAL A 180 8.60 -1.49 5.23
C VAL A 180 7.35 -0.61 5.40
N ASN A 181 6.16 -1.19 5.37
CA ASN A 181 4.89 -0.50 5.63
C ASN A 181 4.60 -0.32 7.14
N ASN A 182 5.52 -0.70 8.03
CA ASN A 182 5.39 -0.35 9.44
C ASN A 182 5.62 1.15 9.66
N LEU A 183 5.14 1.67 10.78
CA LEU A 183 5.49 3.03 11.20
C LEU A 183 7.02 3.17 11.31
N TRP A 184 7.53 4.34 10.99
CA TRP A 184 8.95 4.66 11.09
C TRP A 184 9.51 4.39 12.50
N SER A 185 8.72 4.70 13.54
CA SER A 185 9.03 4.46 14.95
C SER A 185 9.07 2.97 15.32
N ASN A 186 8.56 2.11 14.46
CA ASN A 186 8.54 0.65 14.59
C ASN A 186 9.40 -0.04 13.51
N GLY A 187 10.42 0.65 12.98
CA GLY A 187 11.40 0.09 12.05
C GLY A 187 10.94 -0.01 10.59
N GLY A 188 9.81 0.61 10.23
CA GLY A 188 9.35 0.72 8.85
C GLY A 188 9.72 2.07 8.21
N LEU A 189 9.04 2.40 7.11
CA LEU A 189 9.26 3.62 6.33
C LEU A 189 8.03 4.54 6.32
N MET A 190 6.91 4.12 6.91
CA MET A 190 5.71 4.95 6.95
C MET A 190 5.89 6.06 7.99
N TYR A 191 6.21 7.25 7.50
CA TYR A 191 6.44 8.45 8.31
C TYR A 191 5.24 9.39 8.18
N PRO A 192 4.48 9.63 9.26
CA PRO A 192 3.44 10.64 9.26
C PRO A 192 4.07 12.03 9.24
N MET A 193 3.80 12.79 8.18
CA MET A 193 4.13 14.22 8.22
C MET A 193 3.21 14.88 9.26
N PRO A 194 3.76 15.68 10.18
CA PRO A 194 3.01 16.12 11.35
C PRO A 194 1.94 17.15 10.96
N ALA A 195 0.71 16.96 11.40
CA ALA A 195 -0.41 17.88 11.19
C ALA A 195 -0.30 19.10 12.13
N ARG A 196 0.45 20.13 11.72
CA ARG A 196 0.82 21.33 12.51
C ARG A 196 0.73 22.60 11.70
#